data_AF-B4CXJ4-F1
#
_entry.id   AF-B4CXJ4-F1
#
_cell.length_a   1.000
_cell.length_b   1.000
_cell.length_c   1.000
_cell.angle_alpha   90.00
_cell.angle_beta   90.00
_cell.angle_gamma   90.00
#
_symmetry.space_group_name_H-M   'P 1'
#
loop_
_entity.id
_entity.type
_entity.pdbx_description
1 polymer ?
#
loop_
_entity_poly.entity_id
_entity_poly.type
_entity_poly.pdbx_seq_one_letter_code
_entity_poly.pdbx_strand_id
1 'polypeptide(L)'
;MTPAIFDRLLPTLRAAPVALSQVHAMVRESGSNWTREQLRLFLTVAPGIHLRSEGNDIAVSAGQRSPQEALLEAVIGILRARGGGPLHPDEIRKLLPAQFQTSTAQLKALTREHRALRLFGPGLVQLLDHA
;
A
#
# COMPACT_ATOMS: atom_id res chain seq x y z
N MET A 1 -6.51 -13.68 11.79
CA MET A 1 -5.96 -12.95 10.64
C MET A 1 -4.54 -12.55 10.96
N THR A 2 -3.63 -12.77 10.02
CA THR A 2 -2.24 -12.30 10.11
C THR A 2 -2.00 -11.25 9.02
N PRO A 3 -0.96 -10.39 9.14
CA PRO A 3 -0.59 -9.43 8.09
C PRO A 3 -0.42 -10.10 6.72
N ALA A 4 0.21 -11.27 6.67
CA ALA A 4 0.42 -12.03 5.44
C ALA A 4 -0.89 -12.49 4.76
N ILE A 5 -1.93 -12.82 5.54
CA ILE A 5 -3.25 -13.15 4.97
C ILE A 5 -3.91 -11.89 4.40
N PHE A 6 -3.80 -10.77 5.11
CA PHE A 6 -4.34 -9.49 4.65
C PHE A 6 -3.68 -8.99 3.36
N ASP A 7 -2.36 -9.10 3.26
CA ASP A 7 -1.61 -8.74 2.05
C ASP A 7 -2.03 -9.55 0.82
N ARG A 8 -2.44 -10.81 1.01
CA ARG A 8 -2.99 -11.67 -0.06
C ARG A 8 -4.39 -11.25 -0.51
N LEU A 9 -5.19 -10.62 0.35
CA LEU A 9 -6.54 -10.15 0.02
C LEU A 9 -6.53 -8.81 -0.72
N LEU A 10 -5.54 -7.96 -0.44
CA LEU A 10 -5.45 -6.61 -0.99
C LEU A 10 -5.56 -6.56 -2.53
N PRO A 11 -4.89 -7.42 -3.32
CA PRO A 11 -5.06 -7.43 -4.77
C PRO A 11 -6.51 -7.64 -5.21
N THR A 12 -7.22 -8.57 -4.58
CA THR A 12 -8.63 -8.85 -4.87
C THR A 12 -9.52 -7.67 -4.52
N LEU A 13 -9.34 -7.10 -3.33
CA LEU A 13 -10.12 -5.95 -2.85
C LEU A 13 -9.87 -4.67 -3.68
N ARG A 14 -8.69 -4.55 -4.32
CA ARG A 14 -8.35 -3.45 -5.22
C ARG A 14 -8.94 -3.61 -6.63
N ALA A 15 -9.15 -4.85 -7.06
CA ALA A 15 -9.67 -5.15 -8.39
C ALA A 15 -11.15 -4.78 -8.51
N ALA A 16 -11.95 -5.15 -7.50
CA ALA A 16 -13.37 -4.84 -7.43
C ALA A 16 -13.87 -4.89 -5.98
N PRO A 17 -15.02 -4.25 -5.68
CA PRO A 17 -15.73 -4.49 -4.42
C PRO A 17 -16.12 -5.98 -4.28
N VAL A 18 -15.88 -6.55 -3.10
CA VAL A 18 -16.15 -7.94 -2.77
C VAL A 18 -17.05 -8.01 -1.53
N ALA A 19 -18.05 -8.87 -1.55
CA ALA A 19 -18.95 -9.05 -0.40
C ALA A 19 -18.17 -9.53 0.85
N LEU A 20 -18.47 -8.99 2.03
CA LEU A 20 -17.80 -9.31 3.29
C LEU A 20 -17.89 -10.81 3.61
N SER A 21 -19.00 -11.47 3.27
CA SER A 21 -19.14 -12.92 3.36
C SER A 21 -18.09 -13.67 2.53
N GLN A 22 -17.82 -13.20 1.32
CA GLN A 22 -16.80 -13.77 0.43
C GLN A 22 -15.39 -13.48 0.92
N VAL A 23 -15.12 -12.26 1.42
CA VAL A 23 -13.83 -11.95 2.07
C VAL A 23 -13.61 -12.85 3.29
N HIS A 24 -14.65 -13.10 4.09
CA HIS A 24 -14.58 -14.00 5.24
C HIS A 24 -14.26 -15.43 4.83
N ALA A 25 -14.87 -15.94 3.75
CA ALA A 25 -14.55 -17.25 3.18
C ALA A 25 -13.07 -17.35 2.75
N MET A 26 -12.55 -16.36 2.00
CA MET A 26 -11.14 -16.33 1.57
C MET A 26 -10.17 -16.30 2.76
N VAL A 27 -10.52 -15.55 3.81
CA VAL A 27 -9.75 -15.45 5.06
C VAL A 27 -9.70 -16.79 5.79
N ARG A 28 -10.83 -17.52 5.81
CA ARG A 28 -10.95 -18.87 6.41
C ARG A 28 -10.13 -19.90 5.63
N GLU A 29 -10.21 -19.88 4.29
CA GLU A 29 -9.41 -20.74 3.41
C GLU A 29 -7.90 -20.52 3.58
N SER A 30 -7.51 -19.28 3.89
CA SER A 30 -6.13 -18.92 4.20
C SER A 30 -5.67 -19.31 5.62
N GLY A 31 -6.49 -20.04 6.38
CA GLY A 31 -6.17 -20.57 7.70
C GLY A 31 -6.50 -19.66 8.88
N SER A 32 -7.20 -18.54 8.67
CA SER A 32 -7.63 -17.66 9.77
C SER A 32 -8.83 -18.25 10.50
N ASN A 33 -8.85 -18.10 11.83
CA ASN A 33 -9.99 -18.48 12.67
C ASN A 33 -10.92 -17.30 13.01
N TRP A 34 -10.71 -16.13 12.40
CA TRP A 34 -11.51 -14.94 12.69
C TRP A 34 -12.98 -15.11 12.31
N THR A 35 -13.86 -14.58 13.15
CA THR A 35 -15.29 -14.46 12.84
C THR A 35 -15.54 -13.35 11.83
N ARG A 36 -16.72 -13.35 11.21
CA ARG A 36 -17.14 -12.31 10.25
C ARG A 36 -17.13 -10.92 10.92
N GLU A 37 -17.60 -10.82 12.16
CA GLU A 37 -17.59 -9.59 12.95
C GLU A 37 -16.18 -9.11 13.28
N GLN A 38 -15.26 -10.00 13.65
CA GLN A 38 -13.86 -9.64 13.89
C GLN A 38 -13.21 -9.11 12.62
N LEU A 39 -13.45 -9.76 11.48
CA LEU A 39 -13.00 -9.30 10.18
C LEU A 39 -13.58 -7.92 9.85
N ARG A 40 -14.89 -7.72 10.04
CA ARG A 40 -15.56 -6.43 9.82
C ARG A 40 -14.93 -5.32 10.64
N LEU A 41 -14.74 -5.54 11.94
CA LEU A 41 -14.14 -4.56 12.85
C LEU A 41 -12.74 -4.17 12.40
N PHE A 42 -11.91 -5.15 12.05
CA PHE A 42 -10.58 -4.90 11.51
C PHE A 42 -10.61 -4.09 10.21
N LEU A 43 -11.44 -4.49 9.24
CA LEU A 43 -11.55 -3.79 7.96
C LEU A 43 -12.10 -2.37 8.12
N THR A 44 -12.93 -2.11 9.13
CA THR A 44 -13.48 -0.77 9.42
C THR A 44 -12.40 0.23 9.81
N VAL A 45 -11.34 -0.23 10.47
CA VAL A 45 -10.20 0.62 10.91
C VAL A 45 -8.98 0.50 9.99
N ALA A 46 -9.02 -0.40 9.02
CA ALA A 46 -7.90 -0.64 8.13
C ALA A 46 -7.73 0.54 7.15
N PRO A 47 -6.54 1.15 7.06
CA PRO A 47 -6.31 2.29 6.19
C PRO A 47 -6.49 1.89 4.72
N GLY A 48 -7.21 2.73 3.97
CA GLY A 48 -7.47 2.50 2.54
C GLY A 48 -8.52 1.41 2.25
N ILE A 49 -9.20 0.88 3.27
CA ILE A 49 -10.34 -0.01 3.09
C ILE A 49 -11.65 0.78 3.21
N HIS A 50 -12.58 0.52 2.29
CA HIS A 50 -13.90 1.13 2.24
C HIS A 50 -14.97 0.05 2.35
N LEU A 51 -15.84 0.20 3.35
CA LEU A 51 -17.00 -0.66 3.57
C LEU A 51 -18.24 0.12 3.13
N ARG A 52 -19.05 -0.47 2.26
CA ARG A 52 -20.34 0.09 1.82
C ARG A 52 -21.42 -0.95 2.04
N SER A 53 -22.56 -0.55 2.60
CA SER A 53 -23.72 -1.45 2.67
C SER A 53 -24.28 -1.64 1.27
N GLU A 54 -24.43 -2.89 0.83
CA GLU A 54 -24.96 -3.26 -0.48
C GLU A 54 -26.01 -4.36 -0.30
N GLY A 55 -27.28 -3.97 -0.29
CA GLY A 55 -28.40 -4.86 0.01
C GLY A 55 -28.27 -5.48 1.42
N ASN A 56 -28.18 -6.81 1.47
CA ASN A 56 -28.09 -7.60 2.71
C ASN A 56 -26.65 -7.91 3.16
N ASP A 57 -25.64 -7.40 2.46
CA ASP A 57 -24.23 -7.59 2.82
C ASP A 57 -23.46 -6.26 2.79
N ILE A 58 -22.19 -6.33 3.17
CA ILE A 58 -21.25 -5.23 3.15
C ILE A 58 -20.27 -5.47 2.01
N ALA A 59 -20.27 -4.59 1.01
CA ALA A 59 -19.24 -4.55 0.00
C ALA A 59 -17.95 -3.99 0.60
N VAL A 60 -16.87 -4.74 0.50
CA VAL A 60 -15.52 -4.39 0.92
C VAL A 60 -14.72 -4.08 -0.33
N SER A 61 -14.16 -2.89 -0.39
CA SER A 61 -13.19 -2.52 -1.43
C SER A 61 -11.96 -1.93 -0.76
N ALA A 62 -10.80 -2.14 -1.38
CA ALA A 62 -9.63 -1.34 -1.08
C ALA A 62 -9.60 -0.21 -2.12
N GLY A 63 -9.39 1.03 -1.68
CA GLY A 63 -9.12 2.11 -2.60
C GLY A 63 -8.02 1.69 -3.58
N GLN A 64 -8.16 2.04 -4.87
CA GLN A 64 -6.99 2.03 -5.73
C GLN A 64 -5.97 2.94 -5.05
N ARG A 65 -4.77 2.42 -4.79
CA ARG A 65 -3.66 3.28 -4.34
C ARG A 65 -3.66 4.47 -5.28
N SER A 66 -3.73 5.68 -4.74
CA SER A 66 -3.61 6.85 -5.62
C SER A 66 -2.33 6.69 -6.45
N PRO A 67 -2.26 7.20 -7.69
CA PRO A 67 -1.04 7.13 -8.49
C PRO A 67 0.20 7.59 -7.70
N GLN A 68 -0.01 8.52 -6.77
CA GLN A 68 0.99 9.02 -5.83
C GLN A 68 1.39 8.00 -4.75
N GLU A 69 0.45 7.28 -4.14
CA GLU A 69 0.74 6.19 -3.18
C GLU A 69 1.42 5.00 -3.85
N ALA A 70 1.00 4.65 -5.08
CA ALA A 70 1.64 3.60 -5.86
C ALA A 70 3.10 3.97 -6.21
N LEU A 71 3.32 5.24 -6.58
CA LEU A 71 4.66 5.78 -6.82
C LEU A 71 5.52 5.75 -5.54
N LEU A 72 4.96 6.22 -4.42
CA LEU A 72 5.64 6.22 -3.11
C LEU A 72 6.12 4.83 -2.71
N GLU A 73 5.25 3.84 -2.81
CA GLU A 73 5.58 2.45 -2.48
C GLU A 73 6.65 1.88 -3.40
N ALA A 74 6.60 2.18 -4.70
CA ALA A 74 7.64 1.79 -5.63
C ALA A 74 8.99 2.42 -5.28
N VAL A 75 9.00 3.71 -4.89
CA VAL A 75 10.21 4.40 -4.42
C VAL A 75 10.74 3.78 -3.14
N ILE A 76 9.88 3.54 -2.14
CA ILE A 76 10.26 2.87 -0.88
C ILE A 76 10.83 1.47 -1.17
N GLY A 77 10.22 0.71 -2.06
CA GLY A 77 10.69 -0.61 -2.47
C GLY A 77 12.10 -0.57 -3.07
N ILE A 78 12.38 0.38 -3.95
CA ILE A 78 13.71 0.61 -4.53
C ILE A 78 14.73 0.95 -3.45
N LEU A 79 14.40 1.90 -2.56
CA LEU A 79 15.28 2.31 -1.47
C LEU A 79 15.58 1.12 -0.55
N ARG A 80 14.55 0.37 -0.14
CA ARG A 80 14.70 -0.81 0.72
C ARG A 80 15.57 -1.89 0.07
N ALA A 81 15.39 -2.17 -1.22
CA ALA A 81 16.23 -3.11 -1.96
C ALA A 81 17.72 -2.70 -2.02
N ARG A 82 18.00 -1.40 -1.83
CA ARG A 82 19.35 -0.82 -1.78
C ARG A 82 19.85 -0.59 -0.35
N GLY A 83 19.20 -1.20 0.65
CA GLY A 83 19.57 -1.04 2.06
C GLY A 83 19.18 0.32 2.65
N GLY A 84 18.21 1.00 2.05
CA GLY A 84 17.61 2.30 2.41
C GLY A 84 18.58 3.47 2.55
N GLY A 85 19.77 3.33 1.99
CA GLY A 85 20.73 4.41 1.82
C GLY A 85 20.21 5.53 0.90
N PRO A 86 20.85 6.73 0.97
CA PRO A 86 20.46 7.86 0.15
C PRO A 86 20.74 7.59 -1.34
N LEU A 87 19.73 7.80 -2.19
CA LEU A 87 19.80 7.62 -3.64
C LEU A 87 19.45 8.91 -4.38
N HIS A 88 20.07 9.11 -5.55
CA HIS A 88 19.74 10.28 -6.37
C HIS A 88 18.36 10.09 -7.02
N PRO A 89 17.49 11.12 -7.10
CA PRO A 89 16.17 10.97 -7.71
C PRO A 89 16.20 10.49 -9.17
N ASP A 90 17.23 10.84 -9.94
CA ASP A 90 17.39 10.33 -11.31
C ASP A 90 17.74 8.84 -11.36
N GLU A 91 18.42 8.31 -10.35
CA GLU A 91 18.66 6.86 -10.23
C GLU A 91 17.38 6.12 -9.85
N ILE A 92 16.60 6.69 -8.92
CA ILE A 92 15.27 6.16 -8.56
C ILE A 92 14.38 6.12 -9.81
N ARG A 93 14.37 7.19 -10.63
CA ARG A 93 13.59 7.23 -11.88
C ARG A 93 14.00 6.14 -12.87
N LYS A 94 15.28 5.81 -12.98
CA LYS A 94 15.76 4.72 -13.85
C LYS A 94 15.35 3.33 -13.37
N LEU A 95 15.14 3.18 -12.06
CA LEU A 95 14.76 1.92 -11.42
C LEU A 95 13.25 1.74 -11.29
N LEU A 96 12.47 2.82 -11.45
CA LEU A 96 11.02 2.75 -11.42
C LEU A 96 10.47 1.99 -12.63
N PRO A 97 9.40 1.19 -12.45
CA PRO A 97 8.69 0.58 -13.56
C PRO A 97 8.21 1.63 -14.58
N ALA A 98 8.25 1.29 -15.87
CA ALA A 98 7.95 2.20 -16.98
C ALA A 98 6.54 2.84 -16.92
N GLN A 99 5.62 2.24 -16.17
CA GLN A 99 4.28 2.77 -15.93
C GLN A 99 4.26 4.07 -15.08
N PHE A 100 5.34 4.37 -14.36
CA PHE A 100 5.45 5.59 -13.55
C PHE A 100 6.12 6.71 -14.35
N GLN A 101 5.30 7.62 -14.89
CA GLN A 101 5.78 8.87 -15.47
C GLN A 101 6.00 9.89 -14.35
N THR A 102 7.25 10.04 -13.90
CA THR A 102 7.60 10.98 -12.81
C THR A 102 8.85 11.81 -13.12
N SER A 103 8.93 12.99 -12.51
CA SER A 103 10.09 13.89 -12.60
C SER A 103 10.90 13.93 -11.30
N THR A 104 12.15 14.39 -11.40
CA THR A 104 13.04 14.62 -10.26
C THR A 104 12.41 15.58 -9.24
N ALA A 105 11.67 16.59 -9.73
CA ALA A 105 10.95 17.53 -8.89
C ALA A 105 9.77 16.87 -8.15
N GLN A 106 9.02 16.00 -8.83
CA GLN A 106 7.91 15.25 -8.22
C GLN A 106 8.42 14.27 -7.16
N LEU A 107 9.53 13.57 -7.41
CA LEU A 107 10.15 12.69 -6.41
C LEU A 107 10.62 13.46 -5.16
N LYS A 108 11.20 14.65 -5.35
CA LYS A 108 11.59 15.53 -4.23
C LYS A 108 10.36 16.06 -3.47
N ALA A 109 9.28 16.43 -4.17
CA ALA A 109 8.03 16.85 -3.54
C ALA A 109 7.41 15.70 -2.72
N LEU A 110 7.33 14.50 -3.30
CA LEU A 110 6.86 13.29 -2.64
C LEU A 110 7.64 12.99 -1.36
N THR A 111 8.95 13.20 -1.39
CA THR A 111 9.85 13.03 -0.23
C THR A 111 9.57 14.04 0.88
N ARG A 112 9.13 15.26 0.56
CA ARG A 112 8.78 16.30 1.55
C ARG A 112 7.41 16.06 2.17
N GLU A 113 6.49 15.50 1.39
CA GLU A 113 5.12 15.25 1.81
C GLU A 113 4.98 13.98 2.67
N HIS A 114 5.90 13.01 2.51
CA HIS A 114 5.75 11.71 3.14
C HIS A 114 6.78 11.43 4.24
N ARG A 115 6.28 11.09 5.44
CA ARG A 115 7.07 10.89 6.67
C ARG A 115 8.09 9.73 6.61
N ALA A 116 7.86 8.74 5.75
CA ALA A 116 8.78 7.61 5.60
C ALA A 116 10.06 7.95 4.81
N LEU A 117 10.09 9.09 4.11
CA LEU A 117 11.21 9.50 3.29
C LEU A 117 11.82 10.79 3.84
N ARG A 118 13.13 10.99 3.63
CA ARG A 118 13.79 12.29 3.86
C ARG A 118 14.68 12.69 2.70
N LEU A 119 14.84 14.00 2.55
CA LEU A 119 15.93 14.55 1.74
C LEU A 119 17.20 14.61 2.57
N PHE A 120 18.28 14.03 2.05
CA PHE A 120 19.60 14.00 2.65
C PHE A 120 20.60 14.77 1.78
N GLY A 121 21.39 15.64 2.40
CA GLY A 121 22.47 16.38 1.74
C GLY A 121 22.01 17.13 0.47
N PRO A 122 22.68 16.98 -0.69
CA PRO A 122 22.40 17.71 -1.92
C PRO A 122 21.09 17.29 -2.64
N GLY A 123 20.08 16.85 -1.88
CA GLY A 123 18.78 16.45 -2.39
C GLY A 123 18.67 14.97 -2.76
N LEU A 124 19.44 14.11 -2.09
CA LEU A 124 19.31 12.66 -2.16
C LEU A 124 18.06 12.22 -1.38
N VAL A 125 17.41 11.15 -1.81
CA VAL A 125 16.22 10.59 -1.14
C VAL A 125 16.66 9.39 -0.31
N GLN A 126 16.27 9.37 0.96
CA GLN A 126 16.61 8.32 1.90
C GLN A 126 15.35 7.82 2.63
N LEU A 127 15.32 6.53 2.96
CA LEU A 127 14.28 5.96 3.82
C LEU A 127 14.59 6.28 5.29
N LEU A 128 13.58 6.71 6.05
CA LEU A 128 13.72 7.04 7.48
C LEU A 128 13.55 5.82 8.39
N ASP A 129 12.66 4.89 8.04
CA ASP A 129 12.41 3.68 8.84
C ASP A 129 13.22 2.48 8.34
N HIS A 130 14.32 2.22 9.03
CA HIS A 130 14.91 0.89 9.15
C HIS A 130 14.61 0.35 10.55
N ALA A 131 13.40 -0.18 10.72
CA ALA A 131 13.05 -1.05 11.84
C ALA A 131 12.47 -2.35 11.27
#